data_AF-A0A2M9ZLQ4-F1
#
_entry.id   AF-A0A2M9ZLQ4-F1
#
_cell.length_a   1.000
_cell.length_b   1.000
_cell.length_c   1.000
_cell.angle_alpha   90.00
_cell.angle_beta   90.00
_cell.angle_gamma   90.00
#
_symmetry.space_group_name_H-M   'P 1'
#
loop_
_entity.id
_entity.type
_entity.pdbx_description
1 polymer ?
#
loop_
_entity_poly.entity_id
_entity_poly.type
_entity_poly.pdbx_seq_one_letter_code
_entity_poly.pdbx_strand_id
1 'polypeptide(L)'
;MNTSLKKILLPFTIIVGTIITGVVVFSSASIASTISSRKSSSVIEVLLSSDSSIYEQALFGIQTGLDAELKVKYLDILSDQENSLEVYFRNLESSSPPVYITVGLPATQVAAKYLHKTPLVFSMVQNPKNLEIETTNACGIGMDVSMEEFFRTLRDFSPDIKKVYSFYSSPSAEYGASEGSYFDLKYRLSYEKVKLPSFATLESELNRVKGEADAIMILNDPLLTQASFLSISEFAKKNKIILMTEFPALVKLGATFGISPDYSEIGVLTGKMANRILNKETLCRKEGIQIPDQFSFHLNEEFAEKSGIAVPSHLQERAKLSGLFNTGVNLLNAGKLKSAKIIFQNILQKDPKNQSALSYQQITVERQTGTQTKELLSKAKKYYEQKVFTLARAEYQKVLQINPSIQEARDGYQAALLGQSEQERLRGNGLESSNPFEAIRMYLASVRTLPTNTAAHASLQSLRARQSPMIGDYLKSAIDSYNQREYEEAIRQLENILLISPEHKEASEYLRLSVKKQEAIKILREKLAR
;
A
#
# COMPACT_ATOMS: atom_id res chain seq x y z
N MET A 1 -10.67 60.02 53.25
CA MET A 1 -11.29 60.63 52.05
C MET A 1 -12.09 59.53 51.36
N ASN A 2 -13.38 59.36 51.72
CA ASN A 2 -14.56 59.87 50.97
C ASN A 2 -14.44 59.64 49.46
N THR A 3 -15.32 58.98 48.71
CA THR A 3 -16.74 58.54 48.87
C THR A 3 -17.03 57.65 47.63
N SER A 4 -17.66 56.46 47.73
CA SER A 4 -19.12 56.21 47.58
C SER A 4 -19.68 56.65 46.20
N LEU A 5 -20.41 55.88 45.37
CA LEU A 5 -21.70 55.23 45.63
C LEU A 5 -22.15 54.30 44.45
N LYS A 6 -22.64 53.12 44.84
CA LYS A 6 -23.92 52.43 44.50
C LYS A 6 -24.36 51.95 43.10
N LYS A 7 -24.79 50.68 43.16
CA LYS A 7 -25.72 49.88 42.33
C LYS A 7 -27.10 50.51 42.14
N ILE A 8 -27.76 50.17 41.02
CA ILE A 8 -29.24 50.10 40.90
C ILE A 8 -29.61 48.78 40.18
N LEU A 9 -30.65 48.12 40.69
CA LEU A 9 -31.22 46.83 40.29
C LEU A 9 -32.68 47.06 39.81
N LEU A 10 -33.18 46.15 38.94
CA LEU A 10 -34.57 45.64 38.79
C LEU A 10 -35.60 46.47 37.95
N PRO A 11 -36.79 45.90 37.57
CA PRO A 11 -37.16 44.53 37.10
C PRO A 11 -38.16 44.55 35.88
N PHE A 12 -38.93 43.45 35.66
CA PHE A 12 -40.17 43.26 34.83
C PHE A 12 -40.00 42.82 33.35
N THR A 13 -40.72 41.87 32.74
CA THR A 13 -41.99 41.15 33.06
C THR A 13 -42.09 39.83 32.26
N ILE A 14 -42.85 38.88 32.80
CA ILE A 14 -43.34 37.64 32.17
C ILE A 14 -44.51 37.96 31.22
N ILE A 15 -44.55 37.35 30.03
CA ILE A 15 -45.80 37.17 29.26
C ILE A 15 -45.96 35.68 28.92
N VAL A 16 -47.05 35.11 29.44
CA VAL A 16 -47.63 33.82 29.06
C VAL A 16 -48.61 34.07 27.90
N GLY A 17 -48.59 33.22 26.87
CA GLY A 17 -49.56 33.25 25.77
C GLY A 17 -49.75 31.86 25.16
N THR A 18 -50.96 31.34 25.33
CA THR A 18 -51.41 29.96 25.08
C THR A 18 -51.93 29.78 23.65
N ILE A 19 -51.53 28.66 23.02
CA ILE A 19 -52.23 27.77 22.04
C ILE A 19 -53.30 28.38 21.11
N ILE A 20 -53.05 28.31 19.79
CA ILE A 20 -54.08 27.96 18.80
C ILE A 20 -53.53 26.88 17.85
N THR A 21 -54.28 25.79 17.79
CA THR A 21 -54.20 24.62 16.91
C THR A 21 -54.37 24.96 15.44
N GLY A 22 -53.50 24.41 14.59
CA GLY A 22 -53.67 24.38 13.13
C GLY A 22 -52.87 23.23 12.54
N VAL A 23 -53.48 22.05 12.50
CA VAL A 23 -52.96 20.86 11.81
C VAL A 23 -53.08 21.09 10.30
N VAL A 24 -51.95 21.11 9.59
CA VAL A 24 -51.90 20.73 8.18
C VAL A 24 -50.83 19.65 8.03
N VAL A 25 -51.32 18.43 7.85
CA VAL A 25 -50.57 17.25 7.45
C VAL A 25 -50.11 17.46 6.01
N PHE A 26 -48.81 17.30 5.75
CA PHE A 26 -48.19 16.57 4.63
C PHE A 26 -46.73 17.01 4.49
N SER A 27 -45.78 16.17 4.90
CA SER A 27 -44.55 15.96 4.12
C SER A 27 -43.77 14.74 4.63
N SER A 28 -43.50 13.89 3.65
CA SER A 28 -42.61 12.75 3.61
C SER A 28 -41.36 12.84 4.48
N ALA A 29 -41.12 11.76 5.23
CA ALA A 29 -39.82 11.39 5.74
C ALA A 29 -38.77 11.35 4.62
N SER A 30 -37.64 12.00 4.86
CA SER A 30 -36.33 11.58 4.34
C SER A 30 -35.29 12.03 5.36
N ILE A 31 -34.88 11.06 6.17
CA ILE A 31 -33.73 11.14 7.07
C ILE A 31 -32.50 11.27 6.16
N ALA A 32 -32.03 12.50 5.97
CA ALA A 32 -30.68 12.74 5.51
C ALA A 32 -29.80 12.89 6.74
N SER A 33 -29.40 11.76 7.33
CA SER A 33 -28.28 11.72 8.26
C SER A 33 -27.01 11.93 7.45
N THR A 34 -26.54 13.17 7.44
CA THR A 34 -25.21 13.53 6.95
C THR A 34 -24.18 12.87 7.86
N ILE A 35 -23.71 11.68 7.50
CA ILE A 35 -22.48 11.11 8.06
C ILE A 35 -21.33 11.92 7.46
N SER A 36 -21.07 13.06 8.08
CA SER A 36 -19.78 13.73 7.95
C SER A 36 -18.78 12.87 8.70
N SER A 37 -18.12 11.96 7.99
CA SER A 37 -16.96 11.24 8.51
C SER A 37 -15.78 12.22 8.63
N ARG A 38 -15.80 13.03 9.70
CA ARG A 38 -14.54 13.49 10.28
C ARG A 38 -13.77 12.23 10.64
N LYS A 39 -12.72 11.89 9.88
CA LYS A 39 -11.70 10.92 10.26
C LYS A 39 -11.12 11.45 11.58
N SER A 40 -11.71 11.02 12.70
CA SER A 40 -11.09 11.14 14.02
C SER A 40 -9.72 10.50 13.86
N SER A 41 -8.65 11.26 14.08
CA SER A 41 -7.31 10.67 14.17
C SER A 41 -7.31 9.77 15.40
N SER A 42 -7.73 8.53 15.23
CA SER A 42 -7.69 7.53 16.30
C SER A 42 -6.24 7.40 16.73
N VAL A 43 -5.96 7.69 18.00
CA VAL A 43 -4.64 7.43 18.58
C VAL A 43 -4.58 5.94 18.88
N ILE A 44 -3.57 5.25 18.34
CA ILE A 44 -3.35 3.82 18.56
C ILE A 44 -2.20 3.65 19.55
N GLU A 45 -2.45 2.90 20.61
CA GLU A 45 -1.39 2.57 21.57
C GLU A 45 -0.51 1.44 21.03
N VAL A 46 0.80 1.65 21.17
CA VAL A 46 1.87 0.70 20.84
C VAL A 46 2.68 0.44 22.11
N LEU A 47 2.90 -0.83 22.44
CA LEU A 47 3.76 -1.24 23.56
C LEU A 47 5.04 -1.91 23.06
N LEU A 48 6.19 -1.30 23.35
CA LEU A 48 7.51 -1.85 23.06
C LEU A 48 8.01 -2.65 24.26
N SER A 49 8.69 -3.76 23.98
CA SER A 49 9.31 -4.58 25.01
C SER A 49 10.49 -3.89 25.70
N SER A 50 11.21 -3.01 24.98
CA SER A 50 12.33 -2.23 25.50
C SER A 50 12.65 -1.06 24.56
N ASP A 51 13.53 -0.16 24.99
CA ASP A 51 14.18 0.80 24.10
C ASP A 51 15.33 0.12 23.34
N SER A 52 15.24 0.03 22.01
CA SER A 52 16.24 -0.61 21.16
C SER A 52 16.13 -0.12 19.72
N SER A 53 17.29 0.14 19.09
CA SER A 53 17.36 0.64 17.71
C SER A 53 16.64 -0.21 16.67
N ILE A 54 16.51 -1.54 16.88
CA ILE A 54 15.75 -2.41 15.96
C ILE A 54 14.24 -2.23 16.12
N TYR A 55 13.77 -1.96 17.35
CA TYR A 55 12.37 -1.65 17.62
C TYR A 55 12.01 -0.23 17.18
N GLU A 56 12.93 0.72 17.27
CA GLU A 56 12.75 2.05 16.68
C GLU A 56 12.57 1.99 15.16
N GLN A 57 13.35 1.16 14.46
CA GLN A 57 13.19 0.93 13.02
C GLN A 57 11.81 0.34 12.69
N ALA A 58 11.38 -0.68 13.44
CA ALA A 58 10.05 -1.26 13.27
C ALA A 58 8.95 -0.26 13.59
N LEU A 59 9.06 0.50 14.70
CA LEU A 59 8.12 1.55 15.08
C LEU A 59 7.99 2.61 13.98
N PHE A 60 9.11 3.01 13.39
CA PHE A 60 9.10 3.91 12.24
C PHE A 60 8.34 3.31 11.05
N GLY A 61 8.60 2.04 10.73
CA GLY A 61 7.85 1.31 9.72
C GLY A 61 6.34 1.27 10.02
N ILE A 62 5.95 1.01 11.27
CA ILE A 62 4.55 1.00 11.72
C ILE A 62 3.92 2.36 11.47
N GLN A 63 4.54 3.45 11.96
CA GLN A 63 4.03 4.82 11.76
C GLN A 63 3.94 5.19 10.27
N THR A 64 4.77 4.58 9.44
CA THR A 64 4.84 4.80 7.99
C THR A 64 3.77 4.01 7.24
N GLY A 65 3.41 2.82 7.71
CA GLY A 65 2.32 2.00 7.15
C GLY A 65 0.94 2.23 7.76
N LEU A 66 0.83 3.02 8.84
CA LEU A 66 -0.40 3.24 9.62
C LEU A 66 -1.00 4.63 9.40
N ASP A 67 -2.31 4.70 9.23
CA ASP A 67 -3.11 5.92 9.01
C ASP A 67 -3.60 6.52 10.34
N ALA A 68 -2.78 6.45 11.37
CA ALA A 68 -3.12 6.87 12.74
C ALA A 68 -1.89 7.41 13.48
N GLU A 69 -2.14 8.21 14.50
CA GLU A 69 -1.09 8.65 15.42
C GLU A 69 -0.78 7.53 16.41
N LEU A 70 0.51 7.28 16.66
CA LEU A 70 0.96 6.31 17.64
C LEU A 70 1.19 6.96 18.99
N LYS A 71 0.65 6.33 20.04
CA LYS A 71 1.04 6.58 21.43
C LYS A 71 1.92 5.44 21.91
N VAL A 72 3.21 5.72 22.00
CA VAL A 72 4.24 4.73 22.34
C VAL A 72 4.35 4.61 23.86
N LYS A 73 4.36 3.37 24.34
CA LYS A 73 4.71 3.00 25.71
C LYS A 73 5.81 1.95 25.69
N TYR A 74 6.60 1.90 26.76
CA TYR A 74 7.61 0.88 26.99
C TYR A 74 7.18 0.01 28.18
N LEU A 75 7.42 -1.30 28.09
CA LEU A 75 6.93 -2.26 29.08
C LEU A 75 7.52 -2.04 30.47
N ASP A 76 8.81 -1.71 30.55
CA ASP A 76 9.48 -1.35 31.79
C ASP A 76 8.84 -0.11 32.43
N ILE A 77 8.68 0.97 31.66
CA ILE A 77 8.04 2.21 32.12
C ILE A 77 6.58 1.96 32.55
N LEU A 78 5.84 1.16 31.79
CA LEU A 78 4.46 0.81 32.12
C LEU A 78 4.39 0.00 33.42
N SER A 79 5.32 -0.93 33.62
CA SER A 79 5.39 -1.76 34.83
C SER A 79 5.72 -0.94 36.08
N ASP A 80 6.53 0.11 35.93
CA ASP A 80 6.88 1.02 37.03
C ASP A 80 5.76 2.02 37.36
N GLN A 81 4.96 2.42 36.35
CA GLN A 81 3.88 3.39 36.51
C GLN A 81 2.58 2.78 37.02
N GLU A 82 2.31 1.52 36.66
CA GLU A 82 1.06 0.85 36.97
C GLU A 82 1.23 -0.07 38.19
N ASN A 83 0.35 0.06 39.17
CA ASN A 83 0.34 -0.84 40.34
C ASN A 83 0.15 -2.32 39.95
N SER A 84 -0.47 -2.57 38.79
CA SER A 84 -0.69 -3.91 38.26
C SER A 84 -0.94 -3.86 36.75
N LEU A 85 -0.09 -4.55 35.98
CA LEU A 85 -0.28 -4.73 34.53
C LEU A 85 -1.61 -5.41 34.21
N GLU A 86 -2.09 -6.33 35.06
CA GLU A 86 -3.40 -6.98 34.88
C GLU A 86 -4.54 -5.96 34.92
N VAL A 87 -4.51 -5.04 35.91
CA VAL A 87 -5.52 -3.98 36.02
C VAL A 87 -5.45 -3.05 34.81
N TYR A 88 -4.24 -2.67 34.40
CA TYR A 88 -4.04 -1.85 33.19
C TYR A 88 -4.68 -2.49 31.96
N PHE A 89 -4.33 -3.74 31.64
CA PHE A 89 -4.82 -4.41 30.44
C PHE A 89 -6.32 -4.73 30.52
N ARG A 90 -6.89 -5.03 31.70
CA ARG A 90 -8.34 -5.19 31.85
C ARG A 90 -9.11 -3.89 31.62
N ASN A 91 -8.57 -2.76 32.07
CA ASN A 91 -9.14 -1.44 31.79
C ASN A 91 -9.04 -1.12 30.29
N LEU A 92 -7.89 -1.42 29.68
CA LEU A 92 -7.69 -1.28 28.24
C LEU A 92 -8.72 -2.13 27.46
N GLU A 93 -8.88 -3.41 27.79
CA GLU A 93 -9.86 -4.29 27.14
C GLU A 93 -11.29 -3.78 27.32
N SER A 94 -11.64 -3.28 28.51
CA SER A 94 -12.95 -2.69 28.79
C SER A 94 -13.21 -1.43 27.96
N SER A 95 -12.18 -0.65 27.63
CA SER A 95 -12.28 0.51 26.73
C SER A 95 -12.45 0.11 25.25
N SER A 96 -12.27 -1.17 24.93
CA SER A 96 -12.45 -1.76 23.59
C SER A 96 -11.75 -0.97 22.47
N PRO A 97 -10.43 -0.74 22.56
CA PRO A 97 -9.70 -0.07 21.50
C PRO A 97 -9.79 -0.90 20.21
N PRO A 98 -9.82 -0.24 19.04
CA PRO A 98 -10.06 -0.94 17.79
C PRO A 98 -8.89 -1.87 17.40
N VAL A 99 -7.65 -1.51 17.79
CA VAL A 99 -6.43 -2.30 17.64
C VAL A 99 -5.47 -1.93 18.79
N TYR A 100 -4.71 -2.92 19.28
CA TYR A 100 -3.53 -2.71 20.13
C TYR A 100 -2.31 -3.34 19.47
N ILE A 101 -1.19 -2.62 19.44
CA ILE A 101 0.02 -3.10 18.76
C ILE A 101 1.11 -3.38 19.79
N THR A 102 1.82 -4.50 19.65
CA THR A 102 2.99 -4.84 20.47
C THR A 102 4.23 -5.02 19.60
N VAL A 103 5.39 -4.62 20.13
CA VAL A 103 6.69 -4.79 19.48
C VAL A 103 7.62 -5.58 20.40
N GLY A 104 8.03 -6.76 19.96
CA GLY A 104 8.85 -7.69 20.73
C GLY A 104 8.04 -8.70 21.55
N LEU A 105 8.71 -9.79 21.91
CA LEU A 105 8.09 -10.95 22.57
C LEU A 105 7.54 -10.64 23.97
N PRO A 106 8.27 -9.99 24.91
CA PRO A 106 7.73 -9.69 26.25
C PRO A 106 6.44 -8.85 26.22
N ALA A 107 6.40 -7.78 25.44
CA ALA A 107 5.20 -6.94 25.28
C ALA A 107 4.03 -7.74 24.70
N THR A 108 4.30 -8.62 23.74
CA THR A 108 3.28 -9.47 23.12
C THR A 108 2.72 -10.49 24.11
N GLN A 109 3.58 -11.17 24.87
CA GLN A 109 3.15 -12.18 25.86
C GLN A 109 2.29 -11.56 26.97
N VAL A 110 2.70 -10.41 27.51
CA VAL A 110 1.91 -9.76 28.58
C VAL A 110 0.57 -9.24 28.07
N ALA A 111 0.52 -8.66 26.86
CA ALA A 111 -0.73 -8.20 26.27
C ALA A 111 -1.66 -9.38 25.96
N ALA A 112 -1.15 -10.44 25.32
CA ALA A 112 -1.94 -11.61 24.96
C ALA A 112 -2.53 -12.36 26.16
N LYS A 113 -1.87 -12.28 27.32
CA LYS A 113 -2.38 -12.86 28.57
C LYS A 113 -3.69 -12.22 29.05
N TYR A 114 -3.91 -10.94 28.75
CA TYR A 114 -5.02 -10.17 29.31
C TYR A 114 -5.97 -9.60 28.24
N LEU A 115 -5.58 -9.58 26.96
CA LEU A 115 -6.39 -9.09 25.85
C LEU A 115 -6.93 -10.26 25.01
N HIS A 116 -8.19 -10.63 25.24
CA HIS A 116 -8.85 -11.76 24.57
C HIS A 116 -9.86 -11.30 23.50
N LYS A 117 -10.30 -10.03 23.55
CA LYS A 117 -11.27 -9.44 22.60
C LYS A 117 -10.64 -8.41 21.68
N THR A 118 -9.84 -7.50 22.22
CA THR A 118 -9.16 -6.44 21.47
C THR A 118 -8.26 -7.04 20.40
N PRO A 119 -8.34 -6.63 19.12
CA PRO A 119 -7.39 -7.10 18.10
C PRO A 119 -5.95 -6.75 18.48
N LEU A 120 -5.12 -7.77 18.68
CA LEU A 120 -3.72 -7.66 19.06
C LEU A 120 -2.84 -7.89 17.82
N VAL A 121 -2.18 -6.85 17.33
CA VAL A 121 -1.27 -6.92 16.19
C VAL A 121 0.17 -6.89 16.71
N PHE A 122 0.85 -8.03 16.72
CA PHE A 122 2.25 -8.08 17.15
C PHE A 122 3.23 -7.82 15.99
N SER A 123 4.42 -7.37 16.35
CA SER A 123 5.54 -7.12 15.46
C SER A 123 6.83 -7.57 16.12
N MET A 124 7.84 -7.92 15.31
CA MET A 124 9.18 -8.22 15.81
C MET A 124 9.23 -9.36 16.83
N VAL A 125 8.45 -10.42 16.60
CA VAL A 125 8.43 -11.62 17.45
C VAL A 125 9.19 -12.75 16.76
N GLN A 126 10.21 -13.29 17.43
CA GLN A 126 10.94 -14.47 16.99
C GLN A 126 10.15 -15.73 17.38
N ASN A 127 10.13 -16.73 16.49
CA ASN A 127 9.37 -17.97 16.60
C ASN A 127 7.90 -17.75 17.00
N PRO A 128 7.14 -16.88 16.29
CA PRO A 128 5.79 -16.53 16.70
C PRO A 128 4.81 -17.70 16.65
N LYS A 129 5.14 -18.82 16.00
CA LYS A 129 4.35 -20.06 16.05
C LYS A 129 4.35 -20.74 17.42
N ASN A 130 5.40 -20.51 18.21
CA ASN A 130 5.52 -21.04 19.57
C ASN A 130 4.90 -20.09 20.61
N LEU A 131 4.36 -18.95 20.17
CA LEU A 131 3.45 -18.20 21.01
C LEU A 131 2.24 -19.11 21.27
N GLU A 132 2.09 -19.59 22.50
CA GLU A 132 0.89 -20.28 22.99
C GLU A 132 -0.30 -19.30 23.10
N ILE A 133 -0.46 -18.42 22.11
CA ILE A 133 -1.56 -17.49 22.01
C ILE A 133 -2.73 -18.27 21.44
N GLU A 134 -3.52 -18.86 22.33
CA GLU A 134 -4.79 -19.52 22.02
C GLU A 134 -5.89 -18.50 21.67
N THR A 135 -5.61 -17.52 20.81
CA THR A 135 -6.56 -16.44 20.59
C THR A 135 -6.82 -16.13 19.13
N THR A 136 -8.11 -16.06 18.80
CA THR A 136 -8.60 -15.67 17.47
C THR A 136 -8.43 -14.17 17.19
N ASN A 137 -8.06 -13.39 18.22
CA ASN A 137 -7.86 -11.93 18.16
C ASN A 137 -6.40 -11.51 17.99
N ALA A 138 -5.44 -12.43 17.93
CA ALA A 138 -4.03 -12.10 17.72
C ALA A 138 -3.56 -12.43 16.29
N CYS A 139 -2.77 -11.54 15.73
CA CYS A 139 -2.12 -11.68 14.42
C CYS A 139 -0.85 -10.83 14.40
N GLY A 140 0.02 -11.01 13.41
CA GLY A 140 1.21 -10.17 13.37
C GLY A 140 2.30 -10.63 12.43
N ILE A 141 3.40 -9.87 12.49
CA ILE A 141 4.58 -10.06 11.66
C ILE A 141 5.72 -10.59 12.54
N GLY A 142 6.21 -11.79 12.21
CA GLY A 142 7.39 -12.37 12.84
C GLY A 142 8.69 -11.83 12.26
N MET A 143 9.81 -12.18 12.90
CA MET A 143 11.15 -11.73 12.49
C MET A 143 12.13 -12.88 12.26
N ASP A 144 11.64 -14.09 12.01
CA ASP A 144 12.49 -15.25 11.77
C ASP A 144 13.20 -15.14 10.41
N VAL A 145 14.51 -15.43 10.40
CA VAL A 145 15.28 -15.65 9.17
C VAL A 145 15.53 -17.14 9.07
N SER A 146 15.11 -17.77 7.96
CA SER A 146 15.31 -19.20 7.79
C SER A 146 16.77 -19.53 7.49
N MET A 147 17.28 -20.64 8.05
CA MET A 147 18.58 -21.22 7.68
C MET A 147 18.72 -21.46 6.17
N GLU A 148 17.60 -21.70 5.47
CA GLU A 148 17.54 -21.79 4.02
C GLU A 148 18.15 -20.57 3.31
N GLU A 149 17.93 -19.36 3.84
CA GLU A 149 18.45 -18.12 3.28
C GLU A 149 19.98 -18.06 3.32
N PHE A 150 20.55 -18.54 4.43
CA PHE A 150 22.00 -18.63 4.61
C PHE A 150 22.61 -19.66 3.66
N PHE A 151 21.98 -20.83 3.52
CA PHE A 151 22.48 -21.89 2.64
C PHE A 151 22.38 -21.51 1.16
N ARG A 152 21.30 -20.83 0.76
CA ARG A 152 21.18 -20.25 -0.57
C ARG A 152 22.30 -19.25 -0.83
N THR A 153 22.56 -18.35 0.12
CA THR A 153 23.65 -17.37 0.02
C THR A 153 25.03 -18.05 -0.02
N LEU A 154 25.24 -19.15 0.70
CA LEU A 154 26.48 -19.94 0.57
C LEU A 154 26.66 -20.53 -0.83
N ARG A 155 25.58 -20.97 -1.49
CA ARG A 155 25.66 -21.40 -2.91
C ARG A 155 26.03 -20.25 -3.83
N ASP A 156 25.51 -19.06 -3.55
CA ASP A 156 25.84 -17.85 -4.30
C ASP A 156 27.32 -17.47 -4.17
N PHE A 157 27.94 -17.72 -3.00
CA PHE A 157 29.39 -17.59 -2.80
C PHE A 157 30.19 -18.58 -3.63
N SER A 158 29.89 -19.88 -3.49
CA SER A 158 30.53 -20.94 -4.29
C SER A 158 29.76 -22.26 -4.22
N PRO A 159 29.60 -22.98 -5.35
CA PRO A 159 29.03 -24.33 -5.35
C PRO A 159 29.94 -25.37 -4.67
N ASP A 160 31.23 -25.06 -4.44
CA ASP A 160 32.22 -26.01 -3.91
C ASP A 160 32.18 -26.14 -2.38
N ILE A 161 31.57 -25.18 -1.68
CA ILE A 161 31.33 -25.23 -0.24
C ILE A 161 30.46 -26.47 0.05
N LYS A 162 30.77 -27.28 1.06
CA LYS A 162 30.03 -28.51 1.38
C LYS A 162 29.74 -28.66 2.86
N LYS A 163 30.69 -28.36 3.74
CA LYS A 163 30.57 -28.64 5.18
C LYS A 163 30.27 -27.37 5.96
N VAL A 164 29.13 -27.35 6.64
CA VAL A 164 28.68 -26.22 7.46
C VAL A 164 28.51 -26.68 8.91
N TYR A 165 29.03 -25.90 9.85
CA TYR A 165 28.96 -26.22 11.28
C TYR A 165 28.23 -25.13 12.07
N SER A 166 27.57 -25.56 13.15
CA SER A 166 27.10 -24.66 14.20
C SER A 166 27.43 -25.24 15.56
N PHE A 167 27.79 -24.39 16.51
CA PHE A 167 28.06 -24.77 17.90
C PHE A 167 26.96 -24.23 18.80
N TYR A 168 26.41 -25.06 19.69
CA TYR A 168 25.30 -24.67 20.57
C TYR A 168 25.41 -25.29 21.98
N SER A 169 24.76 -24.69 22.97
CA SER A 169 24.69 -25.23 24.34
C SER A 169 23.26 -25.38 24.86
N SER A 170 22.33 -24.58 24.33
CA SER A 170 20.96 -24.48 24.81
C SER A 170 19.94 -25.24 23.94
N PRO A 171 18.81 -25.71 24.52
CA PRO A 171 17.71 -26.29 23.74
C PRO A 171 17.10 -25.35 22.70
N SER A 172 17.08 -24.04 22.97
CA SER A 172 16.57 -23.03 22.03
C SER A 172 17.46 -22.91 20.79
N ALA A 173 18.78 -22.88 20.97
CA ALA A 173 19.72 -22.87 19.85
C ALA A 173 19.72 -24.21 19.10
N GLU A 174 19.49 -25.32 19.79
CA GLU A 174 19.33 -26.63 19.16
C GLU A 174 18.15 -26.65 18.18
N TYR A 175 17.03 -26.05 18.57
CA TYR A 175 15.85 -25.93 17.70
C TYR A 175 16.19 -25.16 16.42
N GLY A 176 16.77 -23.96 16.53
CA GLY A 176 17.19 -23.17 15.37
C GLY A 176 18.23 -23.89 14.52
N ALA A 177 19.19 -24.56 15.16
CA ALA A 177 20.18 -25.38 14.45
C ALA A 177 19.54 -26.52 13.66
N SER A 178 18.45 -27.11 14.15
CA SER A 178 17.79 -28.26 13.51
C SER A 178 17.14 -27.90 12.17
N GLU A 179 16.82 -26.62 11.95
CA GLU A 179 16.38 -26.14 10.64
C GLU A 179 17.46 -26.33 9.56
N GLY A 180 18.74 -26.17 9.92
CA GLY A 180 19.86 -26.45 9.03
C GLY A 180 19.89 -27.92 8.56
N SER A 181 19.66 -28.86 9.47
CA SER A 181 19.57 -30.29 9.12
C SER A 181 18.39 -30.63 8.22
N TYR A 182 17.37 -29.77 8.14
CA TYR A 182 16.23 -29.95 7.24
C TYR A 182 16.55 -29.45 5.81
N PHE A 183 17.32 -28.37 5.69
CA PHE A 183 17.60 -27.74 4.40
C PHE A 183 18.93 -28.14 3.76
N ASP A 184 19.88 -28.72 4.48
CA ASP A 184 21.23 -28.97 3.98
C ASP A 184 21.26 -29.77 2.67
N LEU A 185 20.53 -30.89 2.59
CA LEU A 185 20.45 -31.75 1.41
C LEU A 185 19.88 -31.00 0.20
N LYS A 186 18.91 -30.10 0.39
CA LYS A 186 18.34 -29.26 -0.68
C LYS A 186 19.41 -28.40 -1.34
N TYR A 187 20.40 -27.96 -0.57
CA TYR A 187 21.51 -27.12 -1.02
C TYR A 187 22.81 -27.90 -1.26
N ARG A 188 22.77 -29.24 -1.22
CA ARG A 188 23.95 -30.12 -1.36
C ARG A 188 25.05 -29.81 -0.34
N LEU A 189 24.62 -29.48 0.88
CA LEU A 189 25.46 -29.24 2.04
C LEU A 189 25.39 -30.44 3.00
N SER A 190 26.42 -30.58 3.82
CA SER A 190 26.45 -31.41 5.02
C SER A 190 26.47 -30.47 6.21
N TYR A 191 25.34 -30.35 6.92
CA TYR A 191 25.25 -29.46 8.07
C TYR A 191 25.35 -30.25 9.38
N GLU A 192 26.33 -29.89 10.21
CA GLU A 192 26.56 -30.49 11.52
C GLU A 192 26.31 -29.49 12.64
N LYS A 193 25.30 -29.76 13.47
CA LYS A 193 25.10 -29.06 14.75
C LYS A 193 25.87 -29.78 15.87
N VAL A 194 26.78 -29.08 16.52
CA VAL A 194 27.66 -29.63 17.56
C VAL A 194 27.28 -29.04 18.92
N LYS A 195 26.84 -29.91 19.83
CA LYS A 195 26.50 -29.52 21.20
C LYS A 195 27.79 -29.38 22.03
N LEU A 196 27.99 -28.23 22.63
CA LEU A 196 29.07 -27.95 23.56
C LEU A 196 28.53 -27.86 25.00
N PRO A 197 29.16 -28.55 25.98
CA PRO A 197 28.78 -28.43 27.38
C PRO A 197 29.15 -27.06 27.98
N SER A 198 30.19 -26.40 27.45
CA SER A 198 30.62 -25.06 27.87
C SER A 198 31.58 -24.42 26.86
N PHE A 199 31.82 -23.11 27.02
CA PHE A 199 32.78 -22.37 26.20
C PHE A 199 34.21 -22.97 26.22
N ALA A 200 34.62 -23.60 27.33
CA ALA A 200 35.95 -24.20 27.46
C ALA A 200 36.23 -25.31 26.42
N THR A 201 35.18 -25.93 25.85
CA THR A 201 35.29 -26.97 24.83
C THR A 201 35.28 -26.44 23.40
N LEU A 202 35.07 -25.12 23.20
CA LEU A 202 34.98 -24.54 21.87
C LEU A 202 36.30 -24.66 21.10
N GLU A 203 37.43 -24.38 21.74
CA GLU A 203 38.74 -24.41 21.06
C GLU A 203 39.10 -25.81 20.56
N SER A 204 38.84 -26.86 21.36
CA SER A 204 39.06 -28.25 20.93
C SER A 204 38.18 -28.61 19.74
N GLU A 205 36.92 -28.18 19.73
CA GLU A 205 36.00 -28.46 18.62
C GLU A 205 36.32 -27.66 17.36
N LEU A 206 36.73 -26.39 17.48
CA LEU A 206 37.25 -25.62 16.34
C LEU A 206 38.47 -26.31 15.73
N ASN A 207 39.41 -26.78 16.56
CA ASN A 207 40.57 -27.53 16.07
C ASN A 207 40.18 -28.86 15.40
N ARG A 208 39.12 -29.53 15.86
CA ARG A 208 38.61 -30.77 15.24
C ARG A 208 38.10 -30.52 13.82
N VAL A 209 37.37 -29.43 13.59
CA VAL A 209 36.78 -29.11 12.26
C VAL A 209 37.74 -28.36 11.34
N LYS A 210 38.99 -28.15 11.77
CA LYS A 210 40.01 -27.44 11.00
C LYS A 210 40.35 -28.20 9.72
N GLY A 211 40.27 -27.50 8.59
CA GLY A 211 40.50 -28.10 7.26
C GLY A 211 39.32 -28.92 6.76
N GLU A 212 38.25 -29.04 7.54
CA GLU A 212 36.99 -29.66 7.14
C GLU A 212 35.88 -28.64 6.92
N ALA A 213 35.71 -27.68 7.82
CA ALA A 213 34.63 -26.70 7.74
C ALA A 213 34.87 -25.70 6.59
N ASP A 214 33.85 -25.49 5.76
CA ASP A 214 33.82 -24.42 4.75
C ASP A 214 33.09 -23.17 5.27
N ALA A 215 32.09 -23.38 6.13
CA ALA A 215 31.34 -22.31 6.77
C ALA A 215 30.95 -22.65 8.21
N ILE A 216 30.79 -21.60 9.03
CA ILE A 216 30.26 -21.69 10.39
C ILE A 216 29.09 -20.71 10.51
N MET A 217 27.95 -21.20 11.04
CA MET A 217 26.82 -20.37 11.41
C MET A 217 26.88 -20.03 12.90
N ILE A 218 26.87 -18.73 13.21
CA ILE A 218 26.73 -18.23 14.58
C ILE A 218 25.26 -18.26 14.97
N LEU A 219 24.94 -19.02 16.01
CA LEU A 219 23.59 -19.14 16.56
C LEU A 219 23.37 -18.16 17.72
N ASN A 220 22.10 -17.81 17.95
CA ASN A 220 21.67 -17.17 19.18
C ASN A 220 21.70 -18.19 20.33
N ASP A 221 22.80 -18.25 21.06
CA ASP A 221 23.05 -19.21 22.13
C ASP A 221 23.83 -18.54 23.28
N PRO A 222 23.70 -18.98 24.54
CA PRO A 222 24.53 -18.47 25.64
C PRO A 222 26.05 -18.59 25.41
N LEU A 223 26.49 -19.49 24.52
CA LEU A 223 27.88 -19.54 24.07
C LEU A 223 28.33 -18.29 23.32
N LEU A 224 27.42 -17.50 22.74
CA LEU A 224 27.72 -16.28 21.99
C LEU A 224 28.04 -15.13 22.95
N THR A 225 29.29 -15.05 23.35
CA THR A 225 29.90 -13.93 24.05
C THR A 225 30.83 -13.20 23.10
N GLN A 226 31.24 -11.97 23.44
CA GLN A 226 32.25 -11.27 22.64
C GLN A 226 33.55 -12.08 22.52
N ALA A 227 34.01 -12.69 23.63
CA ALA A 227 35.23 -13.50 23.64
C ALA A 227 35.12 -14.74 22.74
N SER A 228 33.98 -15.44 22.78
CA SER A 228 33.78 -16.62 21.95
C SER A 228 33.64 -16.28 20.47
N PHE A 229 32.91 -15.20 20.15
CA PHE A 229 32.78 -14.72 18.79
C PHE A 229 34.14 -14.35 18.20
N LEU A 230 34.97 -13.59 18.91
CA LEU A 230 36.30 -13.21 18.45
C LEU A 230 37.21 -14.43 18.25
N SER A 231 37.13 -15.44 19.13
CA SER A 231 37.85 -16.71 18.96
C SER A 231 37.43 -17.44 17.67
N ILE A 232 36.12 -17.56 17.42
CA ILE A 232 35.59 -18.18 16.19
C ILE A 232 35.97 -17.36 14.96
N SER A 233 35.88 -16.03 15.02
CA SER A 233 36.21 -15.12 13.92
C SER A 233 37.69 -15.21 13.53
N GLU A 234 38.61 -15.20 14.50
CA GLU A 234 40.05 -15.37 14.24
C GLU A 234 40.36 -16.75 13.67
N PHE A 235 39.73 -17.80 14.21
CA PHE A 235 39.85 -19.14 13.65
C PHE A 235 39.34 -19.20 12.21
N ALA A 236 38.17 -18.62 11.93
CA ALA A 236 37.57 -18.61 10.60
C ALA A 236 38.44 -17.86 9.60
N LYS A 237 38.94 -16.68 9.97
CA LYS A 237 39.85 -15.87 9.16
C LYS A 237 41.11 -16.64 8.79
N LYS A 238 41.76 -17.29 9.76
CA LYS A 238 43.01 -18.05 9.56
C LYS A 238 42.81 -19.27 8.65
N ASN A 239 41.63 -19.88 8.68
CA ASN A 239 41.35 -21.12 7.96
C ASN A 239 40.44 -20.93 6.73
N LYS A 240 40.19 -19.68 6.31
CA LYS A 240 39.38 -19.32 5.12
C LYS A 240 37.92 -19.81 5.20
N ILE A 241 37.35 -19.80 6.40
CA ILE A 241 35.99 -20.27 6.67
C ILE A 241 35.02 -19.10 6.57
N ILE A 242 33.91 -19.28 5.87
CA ILE A 242 32.84 -18.29 5.82
C ILE A 242 32.09 -18.27 7.15
N LEU A 243 32.11 -17.12 7.84
CA LEU A 243 31.38 -16.94 9.09
C LEU A 243 30.06 -16.20 8.84
N MET A 244 28.95 -16.84 9.19
CA MET A 244 27.59 -16.37 8.94
C MET A 244 26.88 -16.04 10.25
N THR A 245 25.95 -15.07 10.22
CA THR A 245 25.21 -14.66 11.42
C THR A 245 23.90 -13.95 11.08
N GLU A 246 22.91 -14.03 11.97
CA GLU A 246 21.70 -13.19 11.92
C GLU A 246 21.93 -11.76 12.45
N PHE A 247 23.09 -11.50 13.06
CA PHE A 247 23.36 -10.27 13.80
C PHE A 247 24.27 -9.31 13.01
N PRO A 248 23.75 -8.20 12.47
CA PRO A 248 24.56 -7.24 11.70
C PRO A 248 25.75 -6.66 12.46
N ALA A 249 25.64 -6.55 13.80
CA ALA A 249 26.72 -6.08 14.66
C ALA A 249 27.95 -7.00 14.60
N LEU A 250 27.74 -8.32 14.48
CA LEU A 250 28.83 -9.30 14.41
C LEU A 250 29.53 -9.27 13.05
N VAL A 251 28.85 -8.86 11.98
CA VAL A 251 29.49 -8.61 10.67
C VAL A 251 30.55 -7.54 10.80
N LYS A 252 30.26 -6.43 11.47
CA LYS A 252 31.24 -5.37 11.76
C LYS A 252 32.40 -5.84 12.64
N LEU A 253 32.17 -6.83 13.50
CA LEU A 253 33.18 -7.38 14.41
C LEU A 253 34.03 -8.52 13.81
N GLY A 254 33.68 -9.03 12.62
CA GLY A 254 34.47 -10.05 11.93
C GLY A 254 33.72 -11.30 11.48
N ALA A 255 32.42 -11.22 11.20
CA ALA A 255 31.74 -12.25 10.41
C ALA A 255 31.84 -11.90 8.91
N THR A 256 31.91 -12.92 8.05
CA THR A 256 32.00 -12.72 6.59
C THR A 256 30.76 -12.02 6.06
N PHE A 257 29.58 -12.52 6.42
CA PHE A 257 28.32 -11.87 6.09
C PHE A 257 27.28 -12.12 7.18
N GLY A 258 26.21 -11.32 7.15
CA GLY A 258 25.05 -11.55 7.97
C GLY A 258 23.77 -11.25 7.22
N ILE A 259 22.70 -11.93 7.63
CA ILE A 259 21.38 -11.77 7.04
C ILE A 259 20.44 -11.46 8.19
N SER A 260 19.90 -10.25 8.20
CA SER A 260 18.95 -9.84 9.23
C SER A 260 17.57 -9.62 8.63
N PRO A 261 16.50 -9.70 9.42
CA PRO A 261 15.22 -9.19 9.01
C PRO A 261 15.35 -7.71 8.62
N ASP A 262 14.54 -7.29 7.64
CA ASP A 262 14.30 -5.87 7.39
C ASP A 262 13.28 -5.37 8.43
N TYR A 263 13.77 -4.86 9.55
CA TYR A 263 12.93 -4.39 10.66
C TYR A 263 12.00 -3.25 10.25
N SER A 264 12.44 -2.44 9.28
CA SER A 264 11.66 -1.37 8.68
C SER A 264 10.46 -1.92 7.90
N GLU A 265 10.68 -2.92 7.03
CA GLU A 265 9.60 -3.59 6.31
C GLU A 265 8.66 -4.35 7.24
N ILE A 266 9.18 -5.04 8.27
CA ILE A 266 8.35 -5.66 9.32
C ILE A 266 7.37 -4.63 9.88
N GLY A 267 7.87 -3.46 10.24
CA GLY A 267 7.04 -2.36 10.74
C GLY A 267 5.98 -1.91 9.73
N VAL A 268 6.34 -1.70 8.47
CA VAL A 268 5.40 -1.30 7.41
C VAL A 268 4.29 -2.33 7.24
N LEU A 269 4.63 -3.62 7.21
CA LEU A 269 3.67 -4.71 7.11
C LEU A 269 2.74 -4.74 8.33
N THR A 270 3.28 -4.56 9.54
CA THR A 270 2.49 -4.43 10.78
C THR A 270 1.51 -3.25 10.70
N GLY A 271 1.97 -2.06 10.28
CA GLY A 271 1.12 -0.87 10.13
C GLY A 271 0.00 -1.07 9.10
N LYS A 272 0.33 -1.64 7.94
CA LYS A 272 -0.66 -1.98 6.90
C LYS A 272 -1.69 -3.02 7.40
N MET A 273 -1.26 -4.03 8.15
CA MET A 273 -2.15 -5.02 8.77
C MET A 273 -3.10 -4.36 9.78
N ALA A 274 -2.57 -3.50 10.66
CA ALA A 274 -3.37 -2.74 11.61
C ALA A 274 -4.39 -1.84 10.89
N ASN A 275 -4.00 -1.14 9.82
CA ASN A 275 -4.92 -0.32 9.00
C ASN A 275 -6.10 -1.12 8.45
N ARG A 276 -5.87 -2.32 7.90
CA ARG A 276 -6.95 -3.18 7.39
C ARG A 276 -7.92 -3.58 8.51
N ILE A 277 -7.41 -3.83 9.72
CA ILE A 277 -8.24 -4.18 10.88
C ILE A 277 -9.02 -2.95 11.37
N LEU A 278 -8.38 -1.79 11.48
CA LEU A 278 -9.01 -0.52 11.85
C LEU A 278 -10.15 -0.14 10.91
N ASN A 279 -9.97 -0.37 9.61
CA ASN A 279 -10.98 -0.12 8.57
C ASN A 279 -12.04 -1.22 8.45
N LYS A 280 -11.98 -2.27 9.29
CA LYS A 280 -12.88 -3.44 9.26
C LYS A 280 -12.87 -4.20 7.93
N GLU A 281 -11.76 -4.13 7.19
CA GLU A 281 -11.54 -4.86 5.93
C GLU A 281 -11.17 -6.34 6.20
N THR A 282 -10.64 -6.63 7.39
CA THR A 282 -10.14 -7.95 7.79
C THR A 282 -10.26 -8.16 9.31
N LEU A 283 -9.92 -9.37 9.78
CA LEU A 283 -9.83 -9.75 11.20
C LEU A 283 -8.52 -10.49 11.44
N CYS A 284 -7.99 -10.47 12.67
CA CYS A 284 -6.72 -11.13 12.99
C CYS A 284 -6.70 -12.62 12.64
N ARG A 285 -7.78 -13.37 12.91
CA ARG A 285 -7.90 -14.78 12.52
C ARG A 285 -7.62 -15.04 11.04
N LYS A 286 -7.96 -14.09 10.15
CA LYS A 286 -7.73 -14.20 8.71
C LYS A 286 -6.33 -13.74 8.31
N GLU A 287 -5.81 -12.70 8.95
CA GLU A 287 -4.44 -12.20 8.71
C GLU A 287 -3.37 -13.21 9.15
N GLY A 288 -3.60 -13.88 10.28
CA GLY A 288 -2.71 -14.89 10.84
C GLY A 288 -1.32 -14.35 11.19
N ILE A 289 -0.35 -15.27 11.19
CA ILE A 289 1.07 -14.96 11.39
C ILE A 289 1.73 -14.89 10.02
N GLN A 290 2.43 -13.80 9.74
CA GLN A 290 3.19 -13.62 8.51
C GLN A 290 4.68 -13.50 8.82
N ILE A 291 5.52 -14.17 8.03
CA ILE A 291 6.97 -14.05 8.08
C ILE A 291 7.41 -13.35 6.78
N PRO A 292 8.08 -12.20 6.85
CA PRO A 292 8.59 -11.53 5.66
C PRO A 292 9.63 -12.37 4.92
N ASP A 293 9.70 -12.20 3.60
CA ASP A 293 10.69 -12.83 2.73
C ASP A 293 11.81 -11.85 2.30
N GLN A 294 11.77 -10.62 2.79
CA GLN A 294 12.77 -9.58 2.54
C GLN A 294 13.76 -9.50 3.69
N PHE A 295 15.04 -9.62 3.37
CA PHE A 295 16.12 -9.60 4.34
C PHE A 295 17.19 -8.58 3.94
N SER A 296 17.79 -7.95 4.95
CA SER A 296 18.96 -7.11 4.76
C SER A 296 20.21 -7.99 4.73
N PHE A 297 20.97 -7.87 3.64
CA PHE A 297 22.24 -8.57 3.48
C PHE A 297 23.40 -7.64 3.86
N HIS A 298 24.24 -8.09 4.78
CA HIS A 298 25.39 -7.35 5.29
C HIS A 298 26.65 -8.13 4.94
N LEU A 299 27.63 -7.46 4.36
CA LEU A 299 28.89 -8.08 3.95
C LEU A 299 30.07 -7.35 4.59
N ASN A 300 31.01 -8.10 5.16
CA ASN A 300 32.30 -7.57 5.58
C ASN A 300 33.34 -7.84 4.50
N GLU A 301 33.44 -6.92 3.54
CA GLU A 301 34.38 -7.03 2.42
C GLU A 301 35.84 -7.11 2.90
N GLU A 302 36.20 -6.33 3.93
CA GLU A 302 37.54 -6.33 4.51
C GLU A 302 37.88 -7.68 5.17
N PHE A 303 36.95 -8.27 5.92
CA PHE A 303 37.14 -9.59 6.52
C PHE A 303 37.25 -10.66 5.44
N ALA A 304 36.39 -10.63 4.42
CA ALA A 304 36.45 -11.58 3.32
C ALA A 304 37.80 -11.53 2.59
N GLU A 305 38.28 -10.32 2.28
CA GLU A 305 39.60 -10.10 1.66
C GLU A 305 40.73 -10.65 2.53
N LYS A 306 40.77 -10.28 3.82
CA LYS A 306 41.81 -10.75 4.77
C LYS A 306 41.76 -12.25 5.02
N SER A 307 40.59 -12.88 4.85
CA SER A 307 40.40 -14.33 4.98
C SER A 307 40.67 -15.08 3.68
N GLY A 308 40.95 -14.37 2.57
CA GLY A 308 41.12 -14.97 1.25
C GLY A 308 39.83 -15.59 0.68
N ILE A 309 38.67 -15.08 1.09
CA ILE A 309 37.35 -15.50 0.62
C ILE A 309 36.97 -14.63 -0.58
N ALA A 310 36.81 -15.25 -1.75
CA ALA A 310 36.34 -14.54 -2.94
C ALA A 310 34.85 -14.21 -2.81
N VAL A 311 34.50 -12.92 -2.93
CA VAL A 311 33.09 -12.47 -2.89
C VAL A 311 32.61 -12.15 -4.30
N PRO A 312 31.59 -12.86 -4.83
CA PRO A 312 30.99 -12.55 -6.12
C PRO A 312 30.39 -11.13 -6.18
N SER A 313 30.46 -10.50 -7.35
CA SER A 313 30.01 -9.11 -7.56
C SER A 313 28.53 -8.89 -7.24
N HIS A 314 27.67 -9.87 -7.52
CA HIS A 314 26.25 -9.77 -7.23
C HIS A 314 25.95 -9.74 -5.72
N LEU A 315 26.77 -10.39 -4.87
CA LEU A 315 26.63 -10.29 -3.41
C LEU A 315 27.12 -8.95 -2.89
N GLN A 316 28.20 -8.40 -3.47
CA GLN A 316 28.62 -7.02 -3.17
C GLN A 316 27.53 -6.01 -3.55
N GLU A 317 26.88 -6.19 -4.69
CA GLU A 317 25.77 -5.34 -5.11
C GLU A 317 24.55 -5.49 -4.19
N ARG A 318 24.20 -6.73 -3.80
CA ARG A 318 23.15 -6.99 -2.80
C ARG A 318 23.41 -6.24 -1.49
N ALA A 319 24.65 -6.28 -0.97
CA ALA A 319 25.03 -5.58 0.25
C ALA A 319 24.93 -4.05 0.10
N LYS A 320 25.38 -3.52 -1.05
CA LYS A 320 25.27 -2.08 -1.37
C LYS A 320 23.81 -1.63 -1.45
N LEU A 321 22.92 -2.44 -2.03
CA LEU A 321 21.49 -2.14 -2.09
C LEU A 321 20.85 -2.11 -0.70
N SER A 322 21.17 -3.06 0.19
CA SER A 322 20.71 -3.01 1.59
C SER A 322 21.21 -1.76 2.33
N GLY A 323 22.47 -1.37 2.12
CA GLY A 323 23.02 -0.12 2.68
C GLY A 323 22.34 1.15 2.14
N LEU A 324 22.07 1.19 0.83
CA LEU A 324 21.32 2.28 0.19
C LEU A 324 19.89 2.34 0.73
N PHE A 325 19.23 1.20 0.92
CA PHE A 325 17.87 1.15 1.46
C PHE A 325 17.82 1.79 2.86
N ASN A 326 18.71 1.39 3.76
CA ASN A 326 18.84 1.99 5.09
C ASN A 326 19.09 3.51 5.02
N THR A 327 19.88 3.96 4.06
CA THR A 327 20.10 5.41 3.82
C THR A 327 18.81 6.10 3.38
N GLY A 328 18.03 5.48 2.48
CA GLY A 328 16.74 5.97 2.04
C GLY A 328 15.74 6.11 3.18
N VAL A 329 15.65 5.10 4.05
CA VAL A 329 14.83 5.13 5.26
C VAL A 329 15.28 6.27 6.18
N ASN A 330 16.56 6.38 6.51
CA ASN A 330 17.06 7.46 7.36
C ASN A 330 16.75 8.86 6.81
N LEU A 331 16.83 9.05 5.49
CA LEU A 331 16.44 10.31 4.84
C LEU A 331 14.94 10.57 4.95
N LEU A 332 14.10 9.54 4.80
CA LEU A 332 12.66 9.63 4.99
C LEU A 332 12.33 10.03 6.43
N ASN A 333 13.01 9.44 7.41
CA ASN A 333 12.86 9.74 8.84
C ASN A 333 13.23 11.18 9.15
N ALA A 334 14.30 11.68 8.53
CA ALA A 334 14.74 13.07 8.64
C ALA A 334 13.85 14.07 7.87
N GLY A 335 12.72 13.63 7.30
CA GLY A 335 11.81 14.48 6.50
C GLY A 335 12.39 14.90 5.14
N LYS A 336 13.52 14.33 4.70
CA LYS A 336 14.19 14.63 3.44
C LYS A 336 13.56 13.85 2.28
N LEU A 337 12.25 14.06 2.06
CA LEU A 337 11.42 13.26 1.15
C LEU A 337 11.96 13.18 -0.28
N LYS A 338 12.47 14.29 -0.83
CA LYS A 338 13.05 14.31 -2.20
C LYS A 338 14.27 13.40 -2.32
N SER A 339 15.18 13.47 -1.34
CA SER A 339 16.39 12.64 -1.31
C SER A 339 16.04 11.17 -1.10
N ALA A 340 15.13 10.87 -0.16
CA ALA A 340 14.64 9.51 0.06
C ALA A 340 14.03 8.91 -1.21
N LYS A 341 13.17 9.68 -1.91
CA LYS A 341 12.56 9.26 -3.18
C LYS A 341 13.60 8.87 -4.23
N ILE A 342 14.66 9.67 -4.38
CA ILE A 342 15.76 9.39 -5.32
C ILE A 342 16.47 8.09 -4.94
N ILE A 343 16.76 7.88 -3.65
CA ILE A 343 17.41 6.65 -3.20
C ILE A 343 16.55 5.43 -3.51
N PHE A 344 15.25 5.44 -3.18
CA PHE A 344 14.36 4.32 -3.48
C PHE A 344 14.19 4.11 -5.00
N GLN A 345 14.15 5.18 -5.80
CA GLN A 345 14.16 5.07 -7.27
C GLN A 345 15.43 4.39 -7.79
N ASN A 346 16.60 4.73 -7.26
CA ASN A 346 17.86 4.12 -7.66
C ASN A 346 17.93 2.63 -7.30
N ILE A 347 17.39 2.25 -6.14
CA ILE A 347 17.25 0.84 -5.74
C ILE A 347 16.35 0.12 -6.73
N LEU A 348 15.16 0.67 -7.01
CA LEU A 348 14.18 0.07 -7.92
C LEU A 348 14.63 0.03 -9.39
N GLN A 349 15.57 0.88 -9.79
CA GLN A 349 16.19 0.79 -11.11
C GLN A 349 17.08 -0.45 -11.23
N LYS A 350 17.75 -0.85 -10.14
CA LYS A 350 18.64 -2.02 -10.09
C LYS A 350 17.90 -3.31 -9.73
N ASP A 351 16.94 -3.21 -8.82
CA ASP A 351 16.08 -4.30 -8.36
C ASP A 351 14.61 -3.85 -8.41
N PRO A 352 13.95 -3.93 -9.58
CA PRO A 352 12.55 -3.52 -9.75
C PRO A 352 11.55 -4.33 -8.91
N LYS A 353 11.96 -5.48 -8.37
CA LYS A 353 11.11 -6.38 -7.58
C LYS A 353 11.25 -6.15 -6.08
N ASN A 354 12.14 -5.26 -5.65
CA ASN A 354 12.37 -4.93 -4.24
C ASN A 354 11.11 -4.38 -3.58
N GLN A 355 10.39 -5.22 -2.83
CA GLN A 355 9.11 -4.85 -2.24
C GLN A 355 9.25 -3.76 -1.16
N SER A 356 10.32 -3.82 -0.35
CA SER A 356 10.61 -2.78 0.64
C SER A 356 10.79 -1.42 -0.04
N ALA A 357 11.63 -1.34 -1.09
CA ALA A 357 11.84 -0.09 -1.80
C ALA A 357 10.57 0.42 -2.53
N LEU A 358 9.73 -0.47 -3.06
CA LEU A 358 8.41 -0.11 -3.62
C LEU A 358 7.51 0.50 -2.55
N SER A 359 7.36 -0.17 -1.40
CA SER A 359 6.56 0.29 -0.26
C SER A 359 7.03 1.67 0.22
N TYR A 360 8.32 1.82 0.46
CA TYR A 360 8.89 3.07 0.95
C TYR A 360 8.86 4.19 -0.09
N GLN A 361 9.02 3.88 -1.37
CA GLN A 361 8.84 4.86 -2.44
C GLN A 361 7.40 5.38 -2.47
N GLN A 362 6.41 4.48 -2.40
CA GLN A 362 4.99 4.86 -2.40
C GLN A 362 4.68 5.78 -1.21
N ILE A 363 5.13 5.42 -0.01
CA ILE A 363 4.88 6.20 1.20
C ILE A 363 5.60 7.55 1.13
N THR A 364 6.82 7.58 0.57
CA THR A 364 7.56 8.83 0.35
C THR A 364 6.81 9.77 -0.59
N VAL A 365 6.25 9.24 -1.69
CA VAL A 365 5.42 10.02 -2.62
C VAL A 365 4.17 10.52 -1.90
N GLU A 366 3.48 9.67 -1.14
CA GLU A 366 2.29 10.07 -0.40
C GLU A 366 2.57 11.19 0.62
N ARG A 367 3.62 11.07 1.43
CA ARG A 367 4.03 12.13 2.37
C ARG A 367 4.40 13.42 1.64
N GLN A 368 4.99 13.33 0.44
CA GLN A 368 5.36 14.48 -0.36
C GLN A 368 4.15 15.17 -0.99
N THR A 369 3.16 14.40 -1.45
CA THR A 369 2.03 14.91 -2.25
C THR A 369 0.74 15.06 -1.45
N GLY A 370 0.70 14.58 -0.21
CA GLY A 370 -0.53 14.35 0.56
C GLY A 370 -1.47 15.56 0.66
N THR A 371 -0.94 16.76 0.90
CA THR A 371 -1.76 17.98 0.94
C THR A 371 -2.37 18.28 -0.42
N GLN A 372 -1.56 18.24 -1.48
CA GLN A 372 -1.98 18.51 -2.85
C GLN A 372 -3.01 17.49 -3.35
N THR A 373 -2.79 16.19 -3.08
CA THR A 373 -3.72 15.13 -3.49
C THR A 373 -5.04 15.23 -2.72
N LYS A 374 -5.02 15.58 -1.43
CA LYS A 374 -6.24 15.81 -0.63
C LYS A 374 -7.07 16.99 -1.14
N GLU A 375 -6.43 18.11 -1.49
CA GLU A 375 -7.12 19.28 -2.05
C GLU A 375 -7.78 18.95 -3.40
N LEU A 376 -7.05 18.28 -4.29
CA LEU A 376 -7.57 17.85 -5.60
C LEU A 376 -8.70 16.84 -5.46
N LEU A 377 -8.59 15.87 -4.54
CA LEU A 377 -9.65 14.91 -4.23
C LEU A 377 -10.91 15.61 -3.72
N SER A 378 -10.77 16.57 -2.80
CA SER A 378 -11.91 17.35 -2.29
C SER A 378 -12.61 18.11 -3.41
N LYS A 379 -11.83 18.75 -4.30
CA LYS A 379 -12.38 19.45 -5.47
C LYS A 379 -13.08 18.50 -6.45
N ALA A 380 -12.49 17.33 -6.71
CA ALA A 380 -13.07 16.30 -7.57
C ALA A 380 -14.43 15.81 -7.04
N LYS A 381 -14.51 15.51 -5.74
CA LYS A 381 -15.75 15.10 -5.06
C LYS A 381 -16.82 16.19 -5.14
N LYS A 382 -16.46 17.45 -4.90
CA LYS A 382 -17.39 18.58 -5.02
C LYS A 382 -17.98 18.70 -6.42
N TYR A 383 -17.17 18.56 -7.48
CA TYR A 383 -17.68 18.55 -8.85
C TYR A 383 -18.56 17.34 -9.12
N TYR A 384 -18.23 16.18 -8.56
CA TYR A 384 -19.03 14.97 -8.68
C TYR A 384 -20.42 15.14 -8.04
N GLU A 385 -20.48 15.68 -6.81
CA GLU A 385 -21.73 15.99 -6.10
C GLU A 385 -22.61 17.00 -6.86
N GLN A 386 -21.97 17.97 -7.52
CA GLN A 386 -22.64 18.94 -8.38
C GLN A 386 -23.05 18.36 -9.75
N LYS A 387 -22.80 17.06 -10.00
CA LYS A 387 -23.04 16.37 -11.27
C LYS A 387 -22.28 16.99 -12.46
N VAL A 388 -21.18 17.69 -12.19
CA VAL A 388 -20.27 18.24 -13.21
C VAL A 388 -19.17 17.22 -13.48
N PHE A 389 -19.56 16.07 -14.04
CA PHE A 389 -18.72 14.89 -14.12
C PHE A 389 -17.44 15.08 -14.96
N THR A 390 -17.48 15.92 -15.99
CA THR A 390 -16.29 16.25 -16.80
C THR A 390 -15.19 16.89 -15.95
N LEU A 391 -15.54 17.86 -15.10
CA LEU A 391 -14.59 18.50 -14.20
C LEU A 391 -14.16 17.54 -13.09
N ALA A 392 -15.08 16.73 -12.55
CA ALA A 392 -14.76 15.71 -11.55
C ALA A 392 -13.71 14.72 -12.08
N ARG A 393 -13.91 14.16 -13.28
CA ARG A 393 -12.95 13.28 -13.96
C ARG A 393 -11.58 13.95 -14.13
N ALA A 394 -11.55 15.19 -14.60
CA ALA A 394 -10.30 15.91 -14.81
C ALA A 394 -9.51 16.08 -13.50
N GLU A 395 -10.18 16.42 -12.39
CA GLU A 395 -9.51 16.55 -11.10
C GLU A 395 -9.07 15.19 -10.53
N TYR A 396 -9.89 14.12 -10.63
CA TYR A 396 -9.46 12.77 -10.26
C TYR A 396 -8.25 12.30 -11.07
N GLN A 397 -8.20 12.60 -12.38
CA GLN A 397 -7.06 12.25 -13.23
C GLN A 397 -5.78 12.97 -12.81
N LYS A 398 -5.85 14.24 -12.39
CA LYS A 398 -4.68 14.94 -11.82
C LYS A 398 -4.18 14.27 -10.55
N VAL A 399 -5.07 13.80 -9.68
CA VAL A 399 -4.69 13.04 -8.48
C VAL A 399 -3.91 11.78 -8.88
N LEU A 400 -4.42 11.03 -9.86
CA LEU A 400 -3.79 9.79 -10.35
C LEU A 400 -2.46 10.03 -11.07
N GLN A 401 -2.27 11.19 -11.71
CA GLN A 401 -0.97 11.56 -12.29
C GLN A 401 0.08 11.86 -11.22
N ILE A 402 -0.33 12.42 -10.09
CA ILE A 402 0.55 12.75 -8.96
C ILE A 402 0.86 11.50 -8.14
N ASN A 403 -0.17 10.75 -7.78
CA ASN A 403 -0.05 9.49 -7.06
C ASN A 403 -1.05 8.46 -7.63
N PRO A 404 -0.58 7.56 -8.50
CA PRO A 404 -1.43 6.52 -9.09
C PRO A 404 -2.00 5.53 -8.08
N SER A 405 -1.43 5.41 -6.87
CA SER A 405 -1.82 4.40 -5.88
C SER A 405 -3.11 4.74 -5.13
N ILE A 406 -3.61 5.98 -5.25
CA ILE A 406 -4.79 6.45 -4.51
C ILE A 406 -6.06 5.79 -5.04
N GLN A 407 -6.56 4.81 -4.30
CA GLN A 407 -7.75 4.03 -4.68
C GLN A 407 -9.00 4.92 -4.82
N GLU A 408 -9.21 5.84 -3.88
CA GLU A 408 -10.34 6.76 -3.90
C GLU A 408 -10.41 7.60 -5.20
N ALA A 409 -9.27 7.98 -5.76
CA ALA A 409 -9.23 8.70 -7.03
C ALA A 409 -9.55 7.79 -8.23
N ARG A 410 -9.12 6.52 -8.19
CA ARG A 410 -9.46 5.54 -9.22
C ARG A 410 -10.97 5.27 -9.24
N ASP A 411 -11.54 5.01 -8.08
CA ASP A 411 -12.97 4.72 -7.94
C ASP A 411 -13.82 5.95 -8.29
N GLY A 412 -13.41 7.14 -7.82
CA GLY A 412 -14.06 8.40 -8.15
C GLY A 412 -14.02 8.72 -9.65
N TYR A 413 -12.90 8.44 -10.33
CA TYR A 413 -12.78 8.60 -11.78
C TYR A 413 -13.75 7.68 -12.53
N GLN A 414 -13.84 6.40 -12.13
CA GLN A 414 -14.77 5.43 -12.74
C GLN A 414 -16.23 5.80 -12.47
N ALA A 415 -16.56 6.23 -11.25
CA ALA A 415 -17.89 6.70 -10.91
C ALA A 415 -18.27 7.94 -11.74
N ALA A 416 -17.34 8.87 -11.95
CA ALA A 416 -17.57 10.06 -12.76
C ALA A 416 -17.74 9.74 -14.26
N LEU A 417 -17.02 8.74 -14.78
CA LEU A 417 -17.26 8.20 -16.14
C LEU A 417 -18.69 7.67 -16.29
N LEU A 418 -19.12 6.83 -15.34
CA LEU A 418 -20.47 6.27 -15.34
C LEU A 418 -21.53 7.37 -15.23
N GLY A 419 -21.37 8.31 -14.29
CA GLY A 419 -22.29 9.43 -14.10
C GLY A 419 -22.44 10.31 -15.35
N GLN A 420 -21.32 10.63 -16.03
CA GLN A 420 -21.34 11.38 -17.28
C GLN A 420 -22.06 10.59 -18.39
N SER A 421 -21.69 9.32 -18.57
CA SER A 421 -22.30 8.45 -19.58
C SER A 421 -23.81 8.32 -19.38
N GLU A 422 -24.26 8.15 -18.14
CA GLU A 422 -25.70 8.10 -17.81
C GLU A 422 -26.40 9.44 -18.04
N GLN A 423 -25.77 10.57 -17.71
CA GLN A 423 -26.34 11.90 -17.98
C GLN A 423 -26.52 12.14 -19.48
N GLU A 424 -25.54 11.76 -20.30
CA GLU A 424 -25.60 11.82 -21.76
C GLU A 424 -26.73 10.92 -22.29
N ARG A 425 -26.87 9.70 -21.76
CA ARG A 425 -27.95 8.79 -22.12
C ARG A 425 -29.34 9.34 -21.76
N LEU A 426 -29.52 9.84 -20.53
CA LEU A 426 -30.79 10.41 -20.08
C LEU A 426 -31.19 11.65 -20.90
N ARG A 427 -30.22 12.46 -21.32
CA ARG A 427 -30.46 13.57 -22.25
C ARG A 427 -30.92 13.06 -23.61
N GLY A 428 -30.33 11.98 -24.11
CA GLY A 428 -30.81 11.29 -25.31
C GLY A 428 -32.25 10.80 -25.18
N ASN A 429 -32.61 10.18 -24.05
CA ASN A 429 -33.98 9.72 -23.79
C ASN A 429 -35.00 10.86 -23.87
N GLY A 430 -34.66 12.05 -23.36
CA GLY A 430 -35.53 13.23 -23.40
C GLY A 430 -35.72 13.83 -24.81
N LEU A 431 -34.89 13.45 -25.77
CA LEU A 431 -34.89 13.98 -27.13
C LEU A 431 -35.49 13.01 -28.15
N GLU A 432 -35.76 11.75 -27.81
CA GLU A 432 -36.16 10.73 -28.79
C GLU A 432 -37.36 11.12 -29.64
N SER A 433 -38.37 11.74 -29.03
CA SER A 433 -39.62 12.11 -29.71
C SER A 433 -39.53 13.42 -30.48
N SER A 434 -38.70 14.36 -30.03
CA SER A 434 -38.63 15.72 -30.58
C SER A 434 -37.48 15.89 -31.58
N ASN A 435 -36.35 15.23 -31.33
CA ASN A 435 -35.16 15.28 -32.19
C ASN A 435 -34.40 13.93 -32.10
N PRO A 436 -34.82 12.91 -32.86
CA PRO A 436 -34.23 11.57 -32.80
C PRO A 436 -32.75 11.54 -33.22
N PHE A 437 -32.31 12.43 -34.11
CA PHE A 437 -30.92 12.48 -34.53
C PHE A 437 -30.00 13.00 -33.41
N GLU A 438 -30.42 14.05 -32.71
CA GLU A 438 -29.68 14.54 -31.54
C GLU A 438 -29.70 13.52 -30.40
N ALA A 439 -30.81 12.80 -30.20
CA ALA A 439 -30.86 11.68 -29.26
C ALA A 439 -29.83 10.59 -29.60
N ILE A 440 -29.70 10.21 -30.88
CA ILE A 440 -28.65 9.27 -31.33
C ILE A 440 -27.25 9.82 -31.02
N ARG A 441 -26.98 11.11 -31.28
CA ARG A 441 -25.68 11.73 -30.97
C ARG A 441 -25.37 11.69 -29.46
N MET A 442 -26.38 11.93 -28.61
CA MET A 442 -26.24 11.83 -27.15
C MET A 442 -25.94 10.39 -26.70
N TYR A 443 -26.59 9.38 -27.27
CA TYR A 443 -26.26 7.98 -26.97
C TYR A 443 -24.86 7.59 -27.46
N LEU A 444 -24.44 8.07 -28.62
CA LEU A 444 -23.08 7.85 -29.11
C LEU A 444 -22.03 8.53 -28.21
N ALA A 445 -22.33 9.71 -27.68
CA ALA A 445 -21.48 10.37 -26.67
C ALA A 445 -21.39 9.52 -25.40
N SER A 446 -22.54 9.05 -24.90
CA SER A 446 -22.64 8.16 -23.74
C SER A 446 -21.79 6.89 -23.86
N VAL A 447 -21.88 6.22 -25.02
CA VAL A 447 -21.07 5.03 -25.34
C VAL A 447 -19.59 5.37 -25.48
N ARG A 448 -19.24 6.52 -26.06
CA ARG A 448 -17.84 6.97 -26.15
C ARG A 448 -17.25 7.26 -24.77
N THR A 449 -18.05 7.87 -23.89
CA THR A 449 -17.66 8.18 -22.51
C THR A 449 -17.42 6.91 -21.71
N LEU A 450 -18.34 5.94 -21.77
CA LEU A 450 -18.21 4.64 -21.12
C LEU A 450 -18.63 3.52 -22.07
N PRO A 451 -17.68 2.88 -22.79
CA PRO A 451 -17.98 1.83 -23.76
C PRO A 451 -18.69 0.60 -23.20
N THR A 452 -18.55 0.36 -21.90
CA THR A 452 -19.19 -0.75 -21.17
C THR A 452 -20.62 -0.43 -20.71
N ASN A 453 -21.15 0.77 -20.99
CA ASN A 453 -22.52 1.13 -20.63
C ASN A 453 -23.55 0.41 -21.52
N THR A 454 -24.05 -0.72 -21.07
CA THR A 454 -25.02 -1.56 -21.80
C THR A 454 -26.37 -0.87 -22.00
N ALA A 455 -26.81 -0.02 -21.05
CA ALA A 455 -28.05 0.73 -21.17
C ALA A 455 -27.98 1.75 -22.31
N ALA A 456 -26.83 2.42 -22.48
CA ALA A 456 -26.61 3.36 -23.57
C ALA A 456 -26.61 2.67 -24.94
N HIS A 457 -25.94 1.50 -25.04
CA HIS A 457 -25.98 0.68 -26.26
C HIS A 457 -27.41 0.23 -26.61
N ALA A 458 -28.18 -0.23 -25.62
CA ALA A 458 -29.57 -0.66 -25.82
C ALA A 458 -30.47 0.50 -26.28
N SER A 459 -30.37 1.67 -25.64
CA SER A 459 -31.08 2.89 -26.05
C SER A 459 -30.74 3.28 -27.49
N LEU A 460 -29.44 3.28 -27.84
CA LEU A 460 -28.97 3.58 -29.19
C LEU A 460 -29.53 2.60 -30.23
N GLN A 461 -29.42 1.30 -29.98
CA GLN A 461 -29.89 0.26 -30.90
C GLN A 461 -31.40 0.33 -31.09
N SER A 462 -32.16 0.52 -30.00
CA SER A 462 -33.61 0.65 -30.03
C SER A 462 -34.07 1.85 -30.86
N LEU A 463 -33.45 3.03 -30.64
CA LEU A 463 -33.80 4.22 -31.42
C LEU A 463 -33.41 4.07 -32.90
N ARG A 464 -32.24 3.51 -33.20
CA ARG A 464 -31.84 3.21 -34.58
C ARG A 464 -32.83 2.27 -35.28
N ALA A 465 -33.27 1.21 -34.61
CA ALA A 465 -34.25 0.28 -35.15
C ALA A 465 -35.58 0.96 -35.47
N ARG A 466 -36.06 1.86 -34.58
CA ARG A 466 -37.30 2.65 -34.81
C ARG A 466 -37.18 3.65 -35.95
N GLN A 467 -35.99 4.23 -36.16
CA GLN A 467 -35.76 5.20 -37.23
C GLN A 467 -35.40 4.56 -38.58
N SER A 468 -34.98 3.29 -38.58
CA SER A 468 -34.54 2.57 -39.79
C SER A 468 -35.55 2.54 -40.93
N PRO A 469 -36.89 2.39 -40.71
CA PRO A 469 -37.86 2.42 -41.80
C PRO A 469 -37.94 3.75 -42.55
N MET A 470 -37.56 4.87 -41.91
CA MET A 470 -37.61 6.21 -42.51
C MET A 470 -36.39 6.55 -43.38
N ILE A 471 -35.37 5.68 -43.40
CA ILE A 471 -34.13 5.91 -44.15
C ILE A 471 -34.40 6.17 -45.63
N GLY A 472 -35.33 5.43 -46.25
CA GLY A 472 -35.66 5.60 -47.67
C GLY A 472 -36.19 7.00 -47.99
N ASP A 473 -37.07 7.53 -47.13
CA ASP A 473 -37.64 8.87 -47.29
C ASP A 473 -36.59 9.96 -47.07
N TYR A 474 -35.74 9.81 -46.04
CA TYR A 474 -34.62 10.72 -45.80
C TYR A 474 -33.63 10.72 -46.96
N LEU A 475 -33.33 9.55 -47.53
CA LEU A 475 -32.40 9.42 -48.64
C LEU A 475 -32.94 10.08 -49.91
N LYS A 476 -34.23 9.89 -50.20
CA LYS A 476 -34.90 10.56 -51.32
C LYS A 476 -34.82 12.08 -51.17
N SER A 477 -35.21 12.60 -50.01
CA SER A 477 -35.10 14.02 -49.68
C SER A 477 -33.67 14.55 -49.86
N ALA A 478 -32.67 13.80 -49.38
CA ALA A 478 -31.27 14.22 -49.48
C ALA A 478 -30.77 14.27 -50.93
N ILE A 479 -31.19 13.32 -51.76
CA ILE A 479 -30.89 13.29 -53.20
C ILE A 479 -31.59 14.45 -53.91
N ASP A 480 -32.81 14.78 -53.54
CA ASP A 480 -33.53 15.93 -54.09
C ASP A 480 -32.79 17.25 -53.77
N SER A 481 -32.38 17.47 -52.51
CA SER A 481 -31.53 18.62 -52.13
C SER A 481 -30.19 18.62 -52.88
N TYR A 482 -29.56 17.46 -53.05
CA TYR A 482 -28.33 17.35 -53.84
C TYR A 482 -28.53 17.77 -55.30
N ASN A 483 -29.62 17.32 -55.93
CA ASN A 483 -29.96 17.65 -57.31
C ASN A 483 -30.31 19.14 -57.48
N GLN A 484 -30.94 19.74 -56.46
CA GLN A 484 -31.22 21.18 -56.38
C GLN A 484 -29.99 22.04 -56.05
N ARG A 485 -28.82 21.40 -55.85
CA ARG A 485 -27.54 22.03 -55.47
C ARG A 485 -27.52 22.64 -54.07
N GLU A 486 -28.45 22.24 -53.21
CA GLU A 486 -28.52 22.58 -51.80
C GLU A 486 -27.61 21.65 -50.98
N TYR A 487 -26.30 21.71 -51.25
CA TYR A 487 -25.36 20.70 -50.73
C TYR A 487 -25.22 20.68 -49.21
N GLU A 488 -25.40 21.82 -48.54
CA GLU A 488 -25.38 21.88 -47.07
C GLU A 488 -26.56 21.12 -46.44
N GLU A 489 -27.73 21.23 -47.06
CA GLU A 489 -28.92 20.47 -46.66
C GLU A 489 -28.73 18.98 -46.91
N ALA A 490 -28.26 18.63 -48.12
CA ALA A 490 -27.99 17.24 -48.50
C ALA A 490 -26.99 16.60 -47.52
N ILE A 491 -25.87 17.28 -47.20
CA ILE A 491 -24.88 16.80 -46.23
C ILE A 491 -25.53 16.49 -44.88
N ARG A 492 -26.30 17.44 -44.34
CA ARG A 492 -26.95 17.28 -43.03
C ARG A 492 -27.90 16.09 -43.00
N GLN A 493 -28.72 15.91 -44.04
CA GLN A 493 -29.65 14.79 -44.15
C GLN A 493 -28.92 13.44 -44.31
N LEU A 494 -27.82 13.41 -45.06
CA LEU A 494 -27.01 12.20 -45.26
C LEU A 494 -26.26 11.81 -43.98
N GLU A 495 -25.71 12.76 -43.23
CA GLU A 495 -25.12 12.50 -41.92
C GLU A 495 -26.15 11.93 -40.94
N ASN A 496 -27.38 12.45 -40.97
CA ASN A 496 -28.49 11.95 -40.17
C ASN A 496 -28.84 10.49 -40.52
N ILE A 497 -28.80 10.11 -41.80
CA ILE A 497 -28.95 8.70 -42.22
C ILE A 497 -27.82 7.84 -41.65
N LEU A 498 -26.57 8.33 -41.69
CA LEU A 498 -25.41 7.60 -41.17
C LEU A 498 -25.39 7.49 -39.64
N LEU A 499 -26.09 8.37 -38.93
CA LEU A 499 -26.35 8.18 -37.50
C LEU A 499 -27.24 6.96 -37.25
N ILE A 500 -28.24 6.72 -38.10
CA ILE A 500 -29.16 5.58 -38.01
C ILE A 500 -28.47 4.30 -38.47
N SER A 501 -27.86 4.33 -39.67
CA SER A 501 -27.19 3.21 -40.32
C SER A 501 -25.78 3.61 -40.77
N PRO A 502 -24.75 3.41 -39.92
CA PRO A 502 -23.38 3.84 -40.19
C PRO A 502 -22.75 3.24 -41.46
N GLU A 503 -23.23 2.07 -41.89
CA GLU A 503 -22.71 1.35 -43.06
C GLU A 503 -23.56 1.56 -44.33
N HIS A 504 -24.45 2.55 -44.34
CA HIS A 504 -25.35 2.80 -45.47
C HIS A 504 -24.60 3.35 -46.70
N LYS A 505 -24.22 2.46 -47.61
CA LYS A 505 -23.38 2.74 -48.79
C LYS A 505 -23.82 3.94 -49.62
N GLU A 506 -25.11 4.01 -49.96
CA GLU A 506 -25.62 5.07 -50.85
C GLU A 506 -25.56 6.45 -50.18
N ALA A 507 -26.00 6.56 -48.93
CA ALA A 507 -25.85 7.77 -48.13
C ALA A 507 -24.38 8.20 -47.97
N SER A 508 -23.45 7.25 -47.73
CA SER A 508 -22.02 7.56 -47.68
C SER A 508 -21.49 8.12 -49.00
N GLU A 509 -21.91 7.57 -50.13
CA GLU A 509 -21.47 8.00 -51.45
C GLU A 509 -22.04 9.39 -51.82
N TYR A 510 -23.34 9.61 -51.60
CA TYR A 510 -23.92 10.94 -51.81
C TYR A 510 -23.36 11.97 -50.84
N LEU A 511 -22.97 11.60 -49.61
CA LEU A 511 -22.33 12.52 -48.67
C LEU A 511 -20.99 12.97 -49.23
N ARG A 512 -20.17 12.01 -49.68
CA ARG A 512 -18.87 12.27 -50.33
C ARG A 512 -19.02 13.19 -51.55
N LEU A 513 -20.01 12.96 -52.40
CA LEU A 513 -20.30 13.78 -53.58
C LEU A 513 -20.74 15.20 -53.17
N SER A 514 -21.64 15.32 -52.19
CA SER A 514 -22.16 16.59 -51.70
C SER A 514 -21.06 17.48 -51.11
N VAL A 515 -20.18 16.91 -50.26
CA VAL A 515 -19.01 17.62 -49.71
C VAL A 515 -18.08 18.11 -50.82
N LYS A 516 -17.79 17.25 -51.82
CA LYS A 516 -16.94 17.63 -52.96
C LYS A 516 -17.53 18.78 -53.78
N LYS A 517 -18.85 18.78 -53.99
CA LYS A 517 -19.56 19.83 -54.74
C LYS A 517 -19.63 21.14 -53.95
N GLN A 518 -19.88 21.08 -52.65
CA GLN A 518 -19.87 22.24 -51.76
C GLN A 518 -18.51 22.93 -51.77
N GLU A 519 -17.42 22.17 -51.65
CA GLU A 519 -16.05 22.71 -51.69
C GLU A 519 -15.72 23.33 -53.06
N ALA A 520 -16.12 22.67 -54.15
CA ALA A 520 -15.92 23.23 -55.50
C ALA A 520 -16.66 24.58 -55.69
N ILE A 521 -17.85 24.74 -55.12
CA ILE A 521 -18.60 26.01 -55.15
C ILE A 521 -17.92 27.08 -54.32
N LYS A 522 -17.41 26.72 -53.13
CA LYS A 522 -16.66 27.63 -52.28
C LYS A 522 -15.43 28.19 -53.00
N ILE A 523 -14.63 27.31 -53.61
CA ILE A 523 -13.46 27.69 -54.42
C ILE A 523 -13.87 28.59 -55.60
N LEU A 524 -14.97 28.30 -56.28
CA LEU A 524 -15.46 29.10 -57.39
C LEU A 524 -15.89 30.51 -56.94
N ARG A 525 -16.59 30.62 -55.80
CA ARG A 525 -16.98 31.92 -55.20
C ARG A 525 -15.76 32.74 -54.79
N GLU A 526 -14.76 32.11 -54.19
CA GLU A 526 -13.49 32.78 -53.83
C GLU A 526 -12.73 33.28 -55.05
N LYS A 527 -12.80 32.58 -56.19
CA LYS A 527 -12.20 33.02 -57.45
C LYS A 527 -12.97 34.14 -58.15
N LEU A 528 -14.30 34.18 -57.99
CA LEU A 528 -15.16 35.24 -58.56
C LEU A 528 -15.18 36.51 -57.70
N ALA A 529 -14.78 36.42 -56.42
CA ALA A 529 -14.64 37.56 -55.51
C ALA A 529 -13.24 38.22 -55.55
N ARG A 530 -12.30 37.63 -56.30
CA ARG A 530 -11.00 38.19 -56.67
C ARG A 530 -11.09 38.75 -58.08
#